data_AF-A0A7C9BMU7-F1
#
_entry.id   AF-A0A7C9BMU7-F1
#
_cell.length_a   1.000
_cell.length_b   1.000
_cell.length_c   1.000
_cell.angle_alpha   90.00
_cell.angle_beta   90.00
_cell.angle_gamma   90.00
#
_symmetry.space_group_name_H-M   'P 1'
#
loop_
_entity.id
_entity.type
_entity.pdbx_description
1 polymer ?
#
loop_
_entity_poly.entity_id
_entity_poly.type
_entity_poly.pdbx_seq_one_letter_code
_entity_poly.pdbx_strand_id
1 'polypeptide(L)' 'MCPIEAWARIRAYVEIAKASARCICESCGNPGKFREDYWRRVYCDDCITPVVNLERAESRA' A
#
# COMPACT_ATOMS: atom_id res chain seq x y z
N MET A 1 24.45 23.34 -9.10
CA MET A 1 23.47 23.53 -8.00
C MET A 1 22.08 23.39 -8.57
N CYS A 2 21.16 22.71 -7.89
CA CYS A 2 19.76 22.58 -8.33
C CYS A 2 19.05 23.95 -8.19
N PRO A 3 18.29 24.43 -9.21
CA PRO A 3 17.54 25.68 -9.10
C PRO A 3 16.57 25.66 -7.92
N ILE A 4 16.39 26.80 -7.24
CA ILE A 4 15.51 26.93 -6.06
C ILE A 4 14.07 26.46 -6.36
N GLU A 5 13.58 26.74 -7.57
CA GLU A 5 12.26 26.31 -8.04
C GLU A 5 12.14 24.79 -8.14
N ALA A 6 13.19 24.11 -8.63
CA ALA A 6 13.22 22.65 -8.69
C ALA A 6 13.21 22.06 -7.27
N TRP A 7 13.92 22.68 -6.33
CA TRP A 7 13.92 22.25 -4.92
C TRP A 7 12.54 22.41 -4.25
N ALA A 8 11.83 23.51 -4.52
CA ALA A 8 10.47 23.71 -4.03
C ALA A 8 9.51 22.65 -4.57
N ARG A 9 9.58 22.35 -5.87
CA ARG A 9 8.77 21.31 -6.51
C ARG A 9 9.03 19.92 -5.95
N ILE A 10 10.31 19.55 -5.78
CA ILE A 10 10.69 18.25 -5.20
C ILE A 10 10.08 18.10 -3.80
N ARG A 11 10.17 19.13 -2.95
CA ARG A 11 9.55 19.10 -1.61
C ARG A 11 8.03 18.92 -1.67
N ALA A 12 7.35 19.62 -2.58
CA ALA A 12 5.91 19.46 -2.75
C ALA A 12 5.52 18.02 -3.11
N TYR A 13 6.23 17.40 -4.06
CA TYR A 13 5.98 15.99 -4.42
C TYR A 13 6.27 15.03 -3.26
N VAL A 14 7.32 15.28 -2.46
CA VAL A 14 7.62 14.48 -1.28
C VAL A 14 6.48 14.54 -0.26
N GLU A 15 5.92 15.72 0.02
CA GLU A 15 4.81 15.84 0.97
C GLU A 15 3.52 15.19 0.44
N ILE A 16 3.24 15.31 -0.86
CA ILE A 16 2.13 14.59 -1.50
C ILE A 16 2.32 13.08 -1.36
N ALA A 17 3.51 12.57 -1.67
CA ALA A 17 3.82 11.15 -1.57
C ALA A 17 3.69 10.63 -0.14
N LYS A 18 4.14 11.40 0.87
CA LYS A 18 3.96 11.06 2.29
C LYS A 18 2.49 10.99 2.68
N ALA A 19 1.69 11.96 2.22
CA ALA A 19 0.26 11.98 2.49
C ALA A 19 -0.46 10.80 1.82
N SER A 20 -0.11 10.48 0.58
CA SER A 20 -0.74 9.38 -0.17
C SER A 20 -0.30 8.00 0.31
N ALA A 21 0.95 7.84 0.76
CA ALA A 21 1.49 6.54 1.19
C ALA A 21 0.70 5.89 2.34
N ARG A 22 -0.02 6.68 3.14
CA ARG A 22 -0.86 6.18 4.24
C ARG A 22 -2.25 5.69 3.82
N CYS A 23 -2.62 5.91 2.56
CA CYS A 23 -3.97 5.67 2.05
C CYS A 23 -4.00 4.76 0.82
N ILE A 24 -2.83 4.35 0.31
CA ILE A 24 -2.69 3.55 -0.90
C ILE A 24 -2.09 2.20 -0.53
N CYS A 25 -2.73 1.13 -1.00
CA CYS A 25 -2.28 -0.24 -0.84
C CYS A 25 -0.89 -0.42 -1.49
N GLU A 26 0.08 -0.86 -0.69
CA GLU A 26 1.46 -1.08 -1.12
C GLU A 26 1.61 -2.28 -2.08
N SER A 27 0.58 -3.12 -2.22
CA SER A 27 0.57 -4.27 -3.13
C SER A 27 -0.02 -3.92 -4.50
N CYS A 28 -1.23 -3.34 -4.53
CA CYS A 28 -2.00 -3.16 -5.77
C CYS A 28 -2.23 -1.71 -6.19
N GLY A 29 -1.83 -0.71 -5.38
CA GLY A 29 -2.00 0.71 -5.68
C GLY A 29 -3.43 1.25 -5.53
N ASN A 30 -4.41 0.42 -5.20
CA ASN A 30 -5.77 0.86 -4.86
C ASN A 30 -5.83 1.48 -3.45
N PRO A 31 -6.93 2.16 -3.07
CA PRO A 31 -7.11 2.63 -1.69
C PRO A 31 -6.90 1.51 -0.67
N GLY A 32 -6.10 1.79 0.35
CA GLY A 32 -5.75 0.85 1.41
C GLY A 32 -5.93 1.48 2.79
N LYS A 33 -5.83 0.63 3.82
CA LYS A 33 -5.91 1.06 5.23
C LYS A 33 -4.58 0.75 5.89
N PHE A 34 -4.11 1.64 6.75
CA PHE A 34 -2.97 1.35 7.61
C PHE A 34 -3.34 0.24 8.60
N ARG A 35 -2.51 -0.80 8.67
CA ARG A 35 -2.75 -1.99 9.49
C ARG A 35 -1.65 -2.14 10.53
N GLU A 36 -2.01 -1.96 11.80
CA GLU A 36 -1.05 -2.09 12.91
C GLU A 36 -0.54 -3.52 13.09
N ASP A 37 -1.39 -4.49 12.80
CA ASP A 37 -1.14 -5.93 12.85
C ASP A 37 -0.35 -6.47 11.65
N TYR A 38 -0.33 -5.73 10.53
CA TYR A 38 0.31 -6.16 9.29
C TYR A 38 1.59 -5.36 9.00
N TRP A 39 2.60 -5.54 9.86
CA TRP A 39 3.90 -4.86 9.80
C TRP A 39 3.83 -3.33 9.69
N ARG A 40 2.72 -2.71 10.14
CA ARG A 40 2.50 -1.26 10.04
C ARG A 40 2.57 -0.76 8.60
N ARG A 41 2.00 -1.54 7.68
CA ARG A 41 1.90 -1.21 6.25
C ARG A 41 0.47 -0.91 5.85
N VAL A 42 0.32 -0.36 4.65
CA VAL A 42 -1.00 -0.04 4.09
C VAL A 42 -1.40 -1.09 3.07
N TYR A 43 -2.50 -1.79 3.34
CA TYR A 43 -3.04 -2.82 2.43
C TYR A 43 -4.56 -2.74 2.32
N CYS A 44 -5.13 -3.03 1.15
CA CYS A 44 -6.57 -3.25 0.99
C CYS A 44 -6.99 -4.62 1.55
N ASP A 45 -8.28 -4.81 1.77
CA ASP A 45 -8.81 -6.06 2.35
C ASP A 45 -8.56 -7.26 1.43
N ASP A 46 -8.60 -7.05 0.11
CA ASP A 46 -8.35 -8.10 -0.88
C ASP A 46 -6.89 -8.60 -0.85
N CYS A 47 -5.91 -7.70 -0.71
CA CYS A 47 -4.50 -8.06 -0.72
C CYS A 47 -4.01 -8.73 0.58
N ILE A 48 -4.72 -8.53 1.70
CA ILE A 48 -4.39 -9.25 2.95
C ILE A 48 -5.13 -10.58 3.09
N THR A 49 -6.19 -10.77 2.30
CA THR A 49 -6.97 -12.00 2.36
C THR A 49 -6.10 -13.13 1.80
N PRO A 50 -5.76 -14.15 2.59
CA PRO A 50 -5.04 -15.31 2.09
C PRO A 50 -5.88 -15.92 0.97
N VAL A 51 -5.26 -16.18 -0.19
CA VAL A 51 -5.89 -16.99 -1.23
C VAL A 51 -6.00 -18.40 -0.65
N VAL A 52 -7.15 -18.71 -0.05
CA VAL A 52 -7.46 -20.07 0.36
C VAL A 52 -7.65 -20.83 -0.95
N ASN A 53 -6.66 -21.61 -1.36
CA ASN A 53 -6.85 -22.62 -2.40
C ASN A 53 -7.92 -23.58 -1.89
N LEU A 54 -9.17 -23.33 -2.31
CA LEU A 54 -10.34 -24.16 -2.04
C LEU A 54 -10.19 -25.58 -2.60
N GLU A 55 -9.15 -25.85 -3.40
CA GLU A 55 -8.84 -27.17 -3.94
C GLU A 55 -8.44 -28.21 -2.87
N ARG A 56 -8.08 -27.80 -1.63
CA ARG A 56 -7.76 -28.76 -0.55
C ARG A 56 -8.96 -29.16 0.31
N ALA A 57 -10.18 -28.79 -0.07
CA ALA A 57 -11.41 -29.20 0.61
C ALA A 57 -12.05 -30.48 0.03
N GLU A 58 -11.72 -30.88 -1.19
CA GLU A 58 -12.34 -32.04 -1.84
C GLU A 58 -11.58 -33.37 -1.64
N SER A 59 -10.38 -33.37 -1.06
CA SER A 59 -9.58 -34.60 -0.88
C SER A 59 -9.77 -35.31 0.47
N ARG A 60 -10.81 -34.99 1.24
CA ARG A 60 -11.13 -35.66 2.52
C ARG A 60 -12.62 -35.93 2.68
N ALA A 61 -13.25 -36.54 1.67
CA ALA A 61 -14.52 -37.24 1.81
C ALA A 61 -14.29 -38.74 1.63
#